data_AF-A0A941AML2-F1
#
_entry.id   AF-A0A941AML2-F1
#
_cell.length_a   1.000
_cell.length_b   1.000
_cell.length_c   1.000
_cell.angle_alpha   90.00
_cell.angle_beta   90.00
_cell.angle_gamma   90.00
#
_symmetry.space_group_name_H-M   'P 1'
#
loop_
_entity.id
_entity.type
_entity.pdbx_description
1 polymer ?
#
loop_
_entity_poly.entity_id
_entity_poly.type
_entity_poly.pdbx_seq_one_letter_code
_entity_poly.pdbx_strand_id
1 'polypeptide(L)' 'MREDRSLSEVHSSVAVPESRGFLRRLFAFAGPAYLVSVGYMDPGNWATDI' A
#
# COMPACT_ATOMS: atom_id res chain seq x y z
N MET A 1 27.47 -5.13 -1.90
CA MET A 1 26.52 -5.16 -0.75
C MET A 1 25.25 -5.82 -1.27
N ARG A 2 24.77 -6.88 -0.62
CA ARG A 2 23.54 -7.54 -1.05
C ARG A 2 22.35 -6.65 -0.67
N GLU A 3 21.53 -6.30 -1.65
CA GLU A 3 20.22 -5.70 -1.40
C GLU A 3 19.24 -6.80 -0.97
N ASP A 4 19.33 -7.23 0.29
CA ASP A 4 18.46 -8.29 0.82
C ASP A 4 17.08 -7.76 1.27
N ARG A 5 16.69 -6.53 0.88
CA ARG A 5 15.42 -5.92 1.27
C ARG A 5 14.40 -6.01 0.14
N SER A 6 13.20 -6.49 0.46
CA SER A 6 12.07 -6.45 -0.48
C SER A 6 11.80 -5.01 -0.94
N LEU A 7 11.60 -4.85 -2.26
CA LEU A 7 11.38 -3.57 -2.94
C LEU A 7 12.45 -2.52 -2.57
N SER A 8 13.72 -2.88 -2.65
CA SER A 8 14.86 -2.06 -2.22
C SER A 8 14.84 -0.63 -2.75
N GLU A 9 14.38 -0.42 -3.98
CA GLU A 9 14.19 0.89 -4.64
C GLU A 9 13.20 1.83 -3.94
N VAL A 10 12.20 1.30 -3.24
CA VAL A 10 11.14 2.09 -2.57
C VAL A 10 10.97 1.74 -1.09
N HIS A 11 11.82 0.88 -0.55
CA HIS A 11 11.75 0.41 0.83
C HIS A 11 11.87 1.58 1.81
N SER A 12 10.86 1.74 2.69
CA SER A 12 10.81 2.85 3.66
C SER A 12 10.83 4.26 3.03
N SER A 13 10.35 4.41 1.79
CA SER A 13 10.29 5.69 1.08
C SER A 13 9.20 6.66 1.61
N VAL A 14 8.14 6.15 2.24
CA VAL A 14 7.06 6.96 2.80
C VAL A 14 7.38 7.34 4.25
N ALA A 15 7.47 8.64 4.54
CA ALA A 15 7.67 9.14 5.89
C ALA A 15 6.39 8.97 6.73
N VAL A 16 6.50 8.24 7.85
CA VAL A 16 5.39 8.02 8.79
C VAL A 16 5.55 8.98 9.97
N PRO A 17 4.58 9.87 10.22
CA PRO A 17 4.68 10.82 11.33
C PRO A 17 4.49 10.12 12.68
N GLU A 18 5.53 10.11 13.53
CA GLU A 18 5.51 9.48 14.86
C GLU A 18 4.74 10.30 15.92
N SER A 19 4.73 11.63 15.82
CA SER A 19 4.15 12.53 16.82
C SER A 19 2.78 13.11 16.45
N ARG A 20 2.21 12.72 15.30
CA ARG A 20 0.87 13.17 14.87
C ARG A 20 -0.19 12.12 15.21
N GLY A 21 -1.42 12.58 15.47
CA GLY A 21 -2.53 11.70 15.84
C GLY A 21 -2.81 10.56 14.85
N PHE A 22 -3.44 9.49 15.34
CA PHE A 22 -3.68 8.21 14.66
C PHE A 22 -4.12 8.35 13.19
N LEU A 23 -5.10 9.22 12.90
CA LEU A 23 -5.62 9.41 11.54
C LEU A 23 -4.55 9.86 10.55
N ARG A 24 -3.66 10.77 10.96
CA ARG A 24 -2.57 11.26 10.09
C ARG A 24 -1.53 10.18 9.82
N ARG A 25 -1.29 9.29 10.79
CA ARG A 25 -0.43 8.11 10.62
C ARG A 25 -1.08 7.09 9.69
N LEU A 26 -2.40 6.88 9.79
CA LEU A 26 -3.16 5.97 8.92
C LEU A 26 -3.09 6.40 7.45
N PHE A 27 -3.24 7.70 7.16
CA PHE A 27 -3.18 8.20 5.78
C PHE A 27 -1.84 7.95 5.06
N ALA A 28 -0.74 7.80 5.80
CA ALA A 28 0.55 7.44 5.19
C ALA A 28 0.53 6.06 4.49
N PHE A 29 -0.40 5.18 4.88
CA PHE A 29 -0.53 3.83 4.31
C PHE A 29 -1.63 3.72 3.25
N ALA A 30 -2.39 4.80 2.98
CA ALA A 30 -3.53 4.75 2.07
C ALA A 30 -3.13 4.45 0.61
N GLY A 31 -1.98 4.93 0.14
CA GLY A 31 -1.49 4.69 -1.22
C GLY A 31 -1.24 3.21 -1.51
N PRO A 32 -0.34 2.54 -0.77
CA PRO A 32 -0.10 1.11 -0.93
C PRO A 32 -1.36 0.26 -0.74
N ALA A 33 -2.22 0.61 0.24
CA ALA A 33 -3.48 -0.09 0.45
C ALA A 33 -4.41 0.02 -0.77
N TYR A 34 -4.54 1.21 -1.36
CA TYR A 34 -5.35 1.43 -2.56
C TYR A 34 -4.85 0.62 -3.75
N LEU A 35 -3.52 0.57 -3.97
CA LEU A 35 -2.93 -0.22 -5.05
C LEU A 35 -3.28 -1.71 -4.93
N VAL A 36 -3.28 -2.25 -3.72
CA VAL A 36 -3.72 -3.63 -3.45
C VAL A 36 -5.22 -3.78 -3.70
N SER A 37 -6.04 -2.84 -3.22
CA SER A 37 -7.51 -2.91 -3.35
C SER A 37 -7.99 -2.86 -4.80
N VAL A 38 -7.33 -2.11 -5.68
CA VAL A 38 -7.70 -2.06 -7.11
C VAL A 38 -7.57 -3.44 -7.77
N GLY A 39 -6.61 -4.26 -7.35
CA GLY A 39 -6.46 -5.63 -7.87
C GLY A 39 -7.66 -6.53 -7.58
N TYR A 40 -8.43 -6.24 -6.53
CA TYR A 40 -9.68 -6.96 -6.23
C TYR A 40 -10.87 -6.50 -7.07
N MET A 41 -10.78 -5.32 -7.69
CA MET A 41 -11.83 -4.77 -8.56
C MET A 41 -11.65 -5.18 -10.03
N ASP A 42 -10.79 -6.17 -10.29
CA ASP A 42 -10.51 -6.64 -11.65
C ASP A 42 -11.80 -7.16 -12.35
N PRO A 43 -12.03 -6.77 -13.61
CA PRO A 43 -13.20 -7.19 -14.38
C PRO A 43 -13.37 -8.69 -14.59
N GLY A 44 -12.31 -9.49 -14.41
CA GLY A 44 -12.36 -10.94 -14.57
C GLY A 44 -13.36 -11.63 -13.64
N ASN A 45 -13.67 -11.02 -12.50
CA ASN A 45 -14.58 -11.61 -11.51
C ASN A 45 -16.03 -11.10 -11.64
N TRP A 46 -16.26 -10.05 -12.44
CA TRP A 46 -17.57 -9.38 -12.53
C TRP A 46 -18.66 -10.27 -13.13
N ALA A 47 -18.29 -11.16 -14.06
CA ALA A 47 -19.25 -12.05 -14.70
C ALA A 47 -19.71 -13.20 -13.79
N THR A 48 -18.94 -13.51 -12.74
CA THR A 48 -19.19 -14.64 -11.83
C THR A 48 -19.77 -14.22 -10.48
N ASP A 49 -19.83 -12.91 -10.19
CA ASP A 49 -20.32 -12.34 -8.92
C ASP A 49 -21.80 -11.94 -8.98
N ILE A 50 -22.58 -12.62 -9.83
CA ILE A 50 -24.04 -12.43 -10.02
C ILE A 50 -24.81 -13.59 -9.39
#